data_AF-A0AAN7C1E0-F1
#
_entry.id   AF-A0AAN7C1E0-F1
#
_cell.length_a   1.000
_cell.length_b   1.000
_cell.length_c   1.000
_cell.angle_alpha   90.00
_cell.angle_beta   90.00
_cell.angle_gamma   90.00
#
_symmetry.space_group_name_H-M   'P 1'
#
loop_
_entity.id
_entity.type
_entity.pdbx_description
1 polymer ?
#
loop_
_entity_poly.entity_id
_entity_poly.type
_entity_poly.pdbx_seq_one_letter_code
_entity_poly.pdbx_strand_id
1 'polypeptide(L)'
;MGETWPRHGNQPLGSRSVMLIGDFFQLHPVAERALYTNATSLTDVELVGRNAYRAFNLTVELSQVVRQQGDEQALFRKALDGLRYNNPTAQQWRLLSTRTQAVLALDEVKQFDDALQRLNQPCYQAVANNTGPRAHEVDAADAGNLHKKIPLVLGARVMLTENVWTDVGLVNGAIGTIRDFA
;
A
#
# COMPACT_ATOMS: atom_id res chain seq x y z
N MET A 1 -2.66 20.74 4.54
CA MET A 1 -1.82 21.97 4.43
C MET A 1 -0.86 21.97 5.61
N GLY A 2 0.45 21.97 5.34
CA GLY A 2 1.48 21.81 6.39
C GLY A 2 1.80 23.13 7.07
N GLU A 3 1.76 23.13 8.41
CA GLU A 3 2.33 24.21 9.21
C GLU A 3 3.84 24.27 8.95
N THR A 4 4.30 25.35 8.33
CA THR A 4 5.72 25.65 8.25
C THR A 4 6.14 26.30 9.57
N TRP A 5 7.29 25.89 10.11
CA TRP A 5 7.81 26.38 11.41
C TRP A 5 9.03 27.26 11.21
N PRO A 6 8.86 28.48 10.65
CA PRO A 6 9.99 29.31 10.22
C PRO A 6 10.92 29.68 11.37
N ARG A 7 10.43 29.76 12.61
CA ARG A 7 11.24 30.04 13.81
C ARG A 7 12.28 28.96 14.13
N HIS A 8 12.09 27.75 13.62
CA HIS A 8 12.99 26.61 13.84
C HIS A 8 13.61 26.11 12.53
N GLY A 9 13.50 26.87 11.44
CA GLY A 9 13.95 26.42 10.11
C GLY A 9 15.46 26.16 10.00
N ASN A 10 16.26 26.71 10.92
CA ASN A 10 17.70 26.46 11.00
C ASN A 10 18.07 25.23 11.84
N GLN A 11 17.10 24.60 12.51
CA GLN A 11 17.33 23.40 13.31
C GLN A 11 16.97 22.16 12.49
N PRO A 12 17.68 21.02 12.67
CA PRO A 12 17.34 19.78 11.97
C PRO A 12 15.86 19.44 12.11
N LEU A 13 15.18 19.22 10.98
CA LEU A 13 13.75 18.86 10.88
C LEU A 13 12.83 19.82 11.66
N GLY A 14 13.20 21.10 11.82
CA GLY A 14 12.38 22.08 12.51
C GLY A 14 12.22 21.83 14.02
N SER A 15 13.25 21.26 14.67
CA SER A 15 13.24 20.89 16.10
C SER A 15 12.19 19.85 16.47
N ARG A 16 11.73 19.04 15.50
CA ARG A 16 10.74 18.00 15.74
C ARG A 16 11.40 16.69 16.13
N SER A 17 10.76 16.00 17.07
CA SER A 17 11.04 14.58 17.28
C SER A 17 10.45 13.82 16.09
N VAL A 18 11.32 13.16 15.33
CA VAL A 18 10.94 12.38 14.15
C VAL A 18 11.37 10.94 14.39
N MET A 19 10.49 10.00 14.05
CA MET A 19 10.78 8.58 14.05
C MET A 19 10.56 8.05 12.63
N LEU A 20 11.57 7.38 12.07
CA LEU A 20 11.45 6.69 10.80
C LEU A 20 11.14 5.22 11.09
N ILE A 21 10.05 4.71 10.50
CA ILE A 21 9.62 3.32 10.66
C ILE A 21 9.47 2.74 9.25
N GLY A 22 10.09 1.60 9.01
CA GLY A 22 10.05 0.96 7.70
C GLY A 22 10.81 -0.36 7.68
N ASP A 23 10.90 -0.93 6.49
CA ASP A 23 11.58 -2.20 6.25
C ASP A 23 12.33 -2.13 4.91
N PHE A 24 13.66 -2.14 4.95
CA PHE A 24 14.49 -1.98 3.76
C PHE A 24 14.43 -3.16 2.79
N PHE A 25 13.89 -4.29 3.22
CA PHE A 25 13.68 -5.47 2.39
C PHE A 25 12.31 -5.48 1.69
N GLN A 26 11.49 -4.45 1.89
CA GLN A 26 10.25 -4.24 1.15
C GLN A 26 10.49 -3.38 -0.09
N LEU A 27 9.41 -2.93 -0.73
CA LEU A 27 9.46 -2.15 -1.96
C LEU A 27 10.29 -0.88 -1.77
N HIS A 28 11.21 -0.64 -2.72
CA HIS A 28 11.90 0.63 -2.84
C HIS A 28 10.94 1.76 -3.25
N PRO A 29 11.34 3.03 -3.04
CA PRO A 29 10.58 4.17 -3.56
C PRO A 29 10.28 4.03 -5.06
N VAL A 30 9.09 4.43 -5.47
CA VAL A 30 8.66 4.35 -6.87
C VAL A 30 9.38 5.43 -7.67
N ALA A 31 10.17 5.04 -8.68
CA ALA A 31 10.91 5.93 -9.58
C ALA A 31 11.87 6.94 -8.91
N GLU A 32 12.07 6.86 -7.60
CA GLU A 32 12.95 7.73 -6.82
C GLU A 32 14.08 6.92 -6.15
N ARG A 33 15.09 7.64 -5.67
CA ARG A 33 16.23 7.04 -5.00
C ARG A 33 15.99 6.95 -3.49
N ALA A 34 16.24 5.79 -2.91
CA ALA A 34 16.13 5.57 -1.46
C ALA A 34 17.13 6.46 -0.68
N LEU A 35 16.71 7.00 0.47
CA LEU A 35 17.52 7.87 1.32
C LEU A 35 18.83 7.21 1.82
N TYR A 36 18.81 5.88 1.98
CA TYR A 36 19.93 5.05 2.40
C TYR A 36 20.80 4.55 1.22
N THR A 37 20.64 5.12 0.04
CA THR A 37 21.46 4.77 -1.13
C THR A 37 22.96 5.04 -0.90
N ASN A 38 23.81 4.17 -1.46
CA ASN A 38 25.27 4.35 -1.48
C ASN A 38 25.78 5.04 -2.78
N ALA A 39 24.89 5.58 -3.62
CA ALA A 39 25.28 6.26 -4.85
C ALA A 39 26.23 7.45 -4.58
N THR A 40 27.25 7.62 -5.40
CA THR A 40 28.22 8.73 -5.27
C THR A 40 27.75 10.00 -5.98
N SER A 41 27.02 9.85 -7.08
CA SER A 41 26.43 10.96 -7.82
C SER A 41 25.00 11.22 -7.33
N LEU A 42 24.81 12.34 -6.63
CA LEU A 42 23.53 12.79 -6.10
C LEU A 42 23.23 14.20 -6.60
N THR A 43 21.95 14.47 -6.85
CA THR A 43 21.45 15.84 -6.95
C THR A 43 21.52 16.53 -5.59
N ASP A 44 21.47 17.87 -5.58
CA ASP A 44 21.52 18.65 -4.34
C ASP A 44 20.40 18.26 -3.36
N VAL A 45 19.19 18.00 -3.87
CA VAL A 45 18.04 17.59 -3.06
C VAL A 45 18.25 16.21 -2.43
N GLU A 46 18.77 15.25 -3.19
CA GLU A 46 19.08 13.92 -2.67
C GLU A 46 20.20 13.95 -1.63
N LEU A 47 21.19 14.82 -1.81
CA LEU A 47 22.27 15.02 -0.84
C LEU A 47 21.73 15.56 0.49
N VAL A 48 20.84 16.55 0.43
CA VAL A 48 20.16 17.07 1.62
C VAL A 48 19.33 15.96 2.30
N GLY A 49 18.55 15.20 1.53
CA GLY A 49 17.75 14.08 2.05
C GLY A 49 18.60 13.00 2.71
N ARG A 50 19.70 12.58 2.07
CA ARG A 50 20.65 11.61 2.64
C ARG A 50 21.28 12.14 3.93
N ASN A 51 21.70 13.40 3.96
CA ASN A 51 22.31 13.99 5.14
C ASN A 51 21.30 14.09 6.30
N ALA A 52 20.04 14.42 6.02
CA ALA A 52 18.97 14.38 7.00
C ALA A 52 18.72 12.96 7.54
N TYR A 53 18.72 11.95 6.67
CA TYR A 53 18.60 10.54 7.06
C TYR A 53 19.78 10.07 7.93
N ARG A 54 21.02 10.48 7.58
CA ARG A 54 22.23 10.15 8.37
C ARG A 54 22.32 10.87 9.71
N ALA A 55 21.51 11.91 9.94
CA ALA A 55 21.44 12.59 11.23
C ALA A 55 20.73 11.76 12.31
N PHE A 56 19.96 10.72 11.92
CA PHE A 56 19.39 9.77 12.86
C PHE A 56 20.50 8.87 13.42
N ASN A 57 20.71 8.93 14.73
CA ASN A 57 21.80 8.23 15.42
C ASN A 57 21.33 7.06 16.30
N LEU A 58 20.01 6.83 16.39
CA LEU A 58 19.40 5.72 17.11
C LEU A 58 18.64 4.84 16.13
N THR A 59 19.02 3.57 16.08
CA THR A 59 18.33 2.52 15.31
C THR A 59 17.87 1.43 16.28
N VAL A 60 16.60 1.04 16.17
CA VAL A 60 16.03 -0.07 16.92
C VAL A 60 15.50 -1.09 15.92
N GLU A 61 15.96 -2.34 16.03
CA GLU A 61 15.50 -3.44 15.19
C GLU A 61 14.48 -4.29 15.95
N LEU A 62 13.32 -4.51 15.35
CA LEU A 62 12.29 -5.40 15.89
C LEU A 62 12.54 -6.83 15.42
N SER A 63 12.69 -7.77 16.35
CA SER A 63 13.05 -9.16 16.05
C SER A 63 11.86 -10.14 16.08
N GLN A 64 10.73 -9.75 16.64
CA GLN A 64 9.56 -10.62 16.78
C GLN A 64 8.52 -10.36 15.68
N VAL A 65 8.21 -11.39 14.90
CA VAL A 65 7.13 -11.36 13.91
C VAL A 65 5.77 -11.58 14.59
N VAL A 66 4.91 -10.56 14.58
CA VAL A 66 3.58 -10.61 15.22
C VAL A 66 2.41 -10.86 14.25
N ARG A 67 2.61 -10.73 12.93
CA ARG A 67 1.53 -10.91 11.94
C ARG A 67 1.16 -12.37 11.73
N GLN A 68 2.16 -13.23 11.56
CA GLN A 68 1.99 -14.68 11.44
C GLN A 68 2.38 -15.34 12.77
N GLN A 69 1.61 -15.14 13.84
CA GLN A 69 1.86 -15.80 15.13
C GLN A 69 1.46 -17.28 15.11
N GLY A 70 1.81 -18.03 16.17
CA GLY A 70 1.46 -19.44 16.33
C GLY A 70 2.50 -20.42 15.77
N ASP A 71 2.57 -21.61 16.34
CA ASP A 71 3.53 -22.66 15.92
C ASP A 71 3.18 -23.22 14.54
N GLU A 72 1.90 -23.23 14.19
CA GLU A 72 1.38 -23.66 12.89
C GLU A 72 1.88 -22.77 11.74
N GLN A 73 2.23 -21.51 12.01
CA GLN A 73 2.79 -20.59 11.02
C GLN A 73 4.33 -20.59 10.99
N ALA A 74 5.01 -21.40 11.82
CA ALA A 74 6.47 -21.36 11.94
C ALA A 74 7.20 -21.63 10.61
N LEU A 75 6.73 -22.62 9.84
CA LEU A 75 7.31 -22.92 8.52
C LEU A 75 7.08 -21.78 7.53
N PHE A 76 5.92 -21.13 7.58
CA PHE A 76 5.61 -20.00 6.72
C PHE A 76 6.46 -18.77 7.07
N ARG A 77 6.64 -18.46 8.37
CA ARG A 77 7.56 -17.42 8.82
C ARG A 77 8.98 -17.66 8.31
N LYS A 78 9.50 -18.89 8.43
CA LYS A 78 10.81 -19.26 7.91
C LYS A 78 10.91 -19.08 6.39
N ALA A 79 9.84 -19.39 5.64
CA ALA A 79 9.81 -19.16 4.20
C ALA A 79 9.84 -17.67 3.84
N LEU A 80 9.07 -16.82 4.56
CA LEU A 80 9.10 -15.36 4.37
C LEU A 80 10.46 -14.75 4.72
N ASP A 81 11.13 -15.26 5.75
CA ASP A 81 12.49 -14.84 6.11
C ASP A 81 13.52 -15.23 5.03
N GLY A 82 13.41 -16.44 4.47
CA GLY A 82 14.20 -16.84 3.30
C GLY A 82 13.99 -15.92 2.09
N LEU A 83 12.73 -15.51 1.82
CA LEU A 83 12.42 -14.55 0.76
C LEU A 83 12.99 -13.16 1.05
N ARG A 84 12.96 -12.69 2.30
CA ARG A 84 13.50 -11.40 2.72
C ARG A 84 14.94 -11.23 2.24
N TYR A 85 15.77 -12.26 2.38
CA TYR A 85 17.17 -12.24 1.95
C TYR A 85 17.41 -12.84 0.56
N ASN A 86 16.35 -13.08 -0.22
CA ASN A 86 16.42 -13.71 -1.54
C ASN A 86 17.19 -15.05 -1.54
N ASN A 87 17.00 -15.86 -0.49
CA ASN A 87 17.64 -17.17 -0.33
C ASN A 87 16.66 -18.25 0.19
N PRO A 88 15.49 -18.46 -0.46
CA PRO A 88 14.56 -19.50 -0.05
C PRO A 88 15.12 -20.90 -0.36
N THR A 89 14.94 -21.85 0.55
CA THR A 89 15.26 -23.27 0.28
C THR A 89 14.22 -23.89 -0.65
N ALA A 90 14.56 -25.02 -1.29
CA ALA A 90 13.61 -25.76 -2.12
C ALA A 90 12.33 -26.17 -1.36
N GLN A 91 12.44 -26.47 -0.06
CA GLN A 91 11.28 -26.80 0.78
C GLN A 91 10.39 -25.58 1.02
N GLN A 92 11.00 -24.42 1.29
CA GLN A 92 10.26 -23.16 1.46
C GLN A 92 9.57 -22.74 0.16
N TRP A 93 10.26 -22.87 -0.98
CA TRP A 93 9.67 -22.60 -2.29
C TRP A 93 8.47 -23.50 -2.56
N ARG A 94 8.60 -24.82 -2.33
CA ARG A 94 7.48 -25.77 -2.46
C ARG A 94 6.28 -25.37 -1.59
N LEU A 95 6.52 -24.98 -0.34
CA LEU A 95 5.46 -24.49 0.56
C LEU A 95 4.76 -23.25 -0.02
N LEU A 96 5.50 -22.30 -0.59
CA LEU A 96 4.91 -21.10 -1.18
C LEU A 96 4.11 -21.43 -2.44
N SER A 97 4.60 -22.35 -3.28
CA SER A 97 3.92 -22.77 -4.51
C SER A 97 2.54 -23.38 -4.25
N THR A 98 2.31 -24.02 -3.10
CA THR A 98 0.97 -24.55 -2.75
C THR A 98 -0.08 -23.47 -2.52
N ARG A 99 0.33 -22.20 -2.42
CA ARG A 99 -0.54 -21.05 -2.13
C ARG A 99 -0.67 -20.09 -3.33
N THR A 100 -0.32 -20.57 -4.52
CA THR A 100 -0.44 -19.77 -5.74
C THR A 100 -1.78 -20.04 -6.41
N GLN A 101 -2.33 -19.02 -7.09
CA GLN A 101 -3.58 -19.15 -7.84
C GLN A 101 -3.55 -20.30 -8.85
N ALA A 102 -2.38 -20.60 -9.42
CA ALA A 102 -2.18 -21.70 -10.37
C ALA A 102 -2.44 -23.11 -9.78
N VAL A 103 -2.45 -23.24 -8.45
CA VAL A 103 -2.67 -24.50 -7.73
C VAL A 103 -4.05 -24.54 -7.06
N LEU A 104 -4.76 -23.41 -7.00
CA LEU A 104 -6.14 -23.38 -6.52
C LEU A 104 -7.06 -24.07 -7.53
N ALA A 105 -8.08 -24.75 -7.02
CA ALA A 105 -9.06 -25.42 -7.87
C ALA A 105 -9.85 -24.38 -8.68
N LEU A 106 -10.24 -24.71 -9.93
CA LEU A 106 -10.91 -23.75 -10.82
C LEU A 106 -12.21 -23.20 -10.23
N ASP A 107 -12.92 -23.99 -9.43
CA ASP A 107 -14.10 -23.57 -8.67
C ASP A 107 -13.74 -22.59 -7.55
N GLU A 108 -12.64 -22.80 -6.84
CA GLU A 108 -12.12 -21.85 -5.85
C GLU A 108 -11.69 -20.54 -6.51
N VAL A 109 -10.99 -20.58 -7.65
CA VAL A 109 -10.61 -19.37 -8.40
C VAL A 109 -11.84 -18.60 -8.85
N LYS A 110 -12.84 -19.29 -9.41
CA LYS A 110 -14.11 -18.67 -9.83
C LYS A 110 -14.86 -18.00 -8.68
N GLN A 111 -14.69 -18.45 -7.44
CA GLN A 111 -15.32 -17.81 -6.28
C GLN A 111 -14.80 -16.39 -5.99
N PHE A 112 -13.66 -16.00 -6.57
CA PHE A 112 -13.11 -14.65 -6.44
C PHE A 112 -13.62 -13.68 -7.51
N ASP A 113 -13.98 -14.18 -8.71
CA ASP A 113 -14.44 -13.36 -9.83
C ASP A 113 -15.76 -12.62 -9.51
N ASP A 114 -16.64 -13.27 -8.74
CA ASP A 114 -17.99 -12.77 -8.42
C ASP A 114 -18.14 -12.34 -6.96
N ALA A 115 -17.07 -11.84 -6.34
CA ALA A 115 -17.06 -11.48 -4.91
C ALA A 115 -18.21 -10.52 -4.50
N LEU A 116 -18.63 -9.63 -5.40
CA LEU A 116 -19.78 -8.74 -5.17
C LEU A 116 -21.14 -9.46 -5.31
N GLN A 117 -21.29 -10.42 -6.23
CA GLN A 117 -22.55 -11.14 -6.43
C GLN A 117 -22.87 -12.03 -5.22
N ARG A 118 -21.84 -12.49 -4.49
CA ARG A 118 -22.00 -13.27 -3.25
C ARG A 118 -22.73 -12.55 -2.13
N LEU A 119 -22.80 -11.21 -2.19
CA LEU A 119 -23.58 -10.43 -1.22
C LEU A 119 -25.09 -10.65 -1.41
N ASN A 120 -25.52 -11.16 -2.57
CA ASN A 120 -26.91 -11.44 -2.92
C ASN A 120 -27.85 -10.25 -2.65
N GLN A 121 -27.37 -9.07 -3.02
CA GLN A 121 -28.08 -7.80 -2.88
C GLN A 121 -28.24 -7.15 -4.26
N PRO A 122 -29.23 -6.26 -4.44
CA PRO A 122 -29.34 -5.45 -5.64
C PRO A 122 -28.04 -4.68 -5.91
N CYS A 123 -27.59 -4.71 -7.16
CA CYS A 123 -26.39 -3.99 -7.58
C CYS A 123 -26.80 -2.60 -8.11
N TYR A 124 -26.24 -1.56 -7.49
CA TYR A 124 -26.33 -0.19 -7.97
C TYR A 124 -25.12 0.11 -8.87
N GLN A 125 -25.36 0.70 -10.03
CA GLN A 125 -24.28 1.06 -10.94
C GLN A 125 -24.05 2.58 -10.89
N ALA A 126 -22.99 2.99 -10.20
CA ALA A 126 -22.56 4.38 -10.20
C ALA A 126 -21.90 4.71 -11.55
N VAL A 127 -22.44 5.69 -12.27
CA VAL A 127 -21.94 6.12 -13.59
C VAL A 127 -21.15 7.41 -13.42
N ALA A 128 -19.94 7.44 -13.97
CA ALA A 128 -19.09 8.62 -13.93
C ALA A 128 -19.70 9.77 -14.75
N ASN A 129 -19.69 10.98 -14.18
CA ASN A 129 -20.01 12.20 -14.90
C ASN A 129 -18.72 12.81 -15.47
N ASN A 130 -18.49 12.65 -16.77
CA ASN A 130 -17.26 13.11 -17.42
C ASN A 130 -17.46 14.52 -18.00
N THR A 131 -16.57 15.45 -17.67
CA THR A 131 -16.60 16.83 -18.18
C THR A 131 -15.41 17.11 -19.10
N GLY A 132 -15.64 17.87 -20.17
CA GLY A 132 -14.62 18.26 -21.14
C GLY A 132 -14.67 17.48 -22.47
N PRO A 133 -14.03 18.00 -23.53
CA PRO A 133 -14.01 17.36 -24.85
C PRO A 133 -13.41 15.96 -24.76
N ARG A 134 -14.11 14.95 -25.28
CA ARG A 134 -13.66 13.55 -25.36
C ARG A 134 -13.34 12.87 -24.02
N ALA A 135 -13.69 13.47 -22.88
CA ALA A 135 -13.42 12.89 -21.56
C ALA A 135 -14.07 11.51 -21.36
N HIS A 136 -15.20 11.24 -22.01
CA HIS A 136 -15.88 9.94 -21.98
C HIS A 136 -15.17 8.85 -22.81
N GLU A 137 -14.22 9.21 -23.68
CA GLU A 137 -13.43 8.28 -24.50
C GLU A 137 -12.20 7.78 -23.74
N VAL A 138 -11.71 8.54 -22.75
CA VAL A 138 -10.51 8.23 -21.97
C VAL A 138 -10.69 6.92 -21.19
N ASP A 139 -9.65 6.10 -21.15
CA ASP A 139 -9.63 4.87 -20.38
C ASP A 139 -9.41 5.12 -18.90
N ALA A 140 -9.90 4.21 -18.05
CA ALA A 140 -9.80 4.37 -16.60
C ALA A 140 -8.35 4.55 -16.13
N ALA A 141 -7.38 3.87 -16.77
CA ALA A 141 -5.95 3.96 -16.43
C ALA A 141 -5.42 5.40 -16.53
N ASP A 142 -5.85 6.14 -17.56
CA ASP A 142 -5.47 7.54 -17.78
C ASP A 142 -6.32 8.51 -16.95
N ALA A 143 -7.41 8.03 -16.35
CA ALA A 143 -8.30 8.76 -15.46
C ALA A 143 -8.07 8.44 -13.97
N GLY A 144 -6.84 8.10 -13.57
CA GLY A 144 -6.50 7.78 -12.18
C GLY A 144 -7.15 6.50 -11.66
N ASN A 145 -7.39 5.53 -12.54
CA ASN A 145 -8.15 4.30 -12.31
C ASN A 145 -9.63 4.52 -11.93
N LEU A 146 -10.19 5.69 -12.25
CA LEU A 146 -11.61 5.92 -12.08
C LEU A 146 -12.40 5.29 -13.23
N HIS A 147 -13.10 4.20 -12.93
CA HIS A 147 -13.91 3.50 -13.92
C HIS A 147 -15.16 4.29 -14.28
N LYS A 148 -15.55 4.26 -15.57
CA LYS A 148 -16.77 4.91 -16.09
C LYS A 148 -18.05 4.39 -15.42
N LYS A 149 -18.03 3.15 -14.97
CA LYS A 149 -19.11 2.51 -14.23
C LYS A 149 -18.53 1.68 -13.09
N ILE A 150 -19.04 1.88 -11.88
CA ILE A 150 -18.61 1.13 -10.70
C ILE A 150 -19.82 0.39 -10.14
N PRO A 151 -19.82 -0.95 -10.10
CA PRO A 151 -20.86 -1.72 -9.43
C PRO A 151 -20.70 -1.60 -7.91
N LEU A 152 -21.78 -1.23 -7.23
CA LEU A 152 -21.85 -1.06 -5.79
C LEU A 152 -22.97 -1.92 -5.23
N VAL A 153 -22.72 -2.56 -4.10
CA VAL A 153 -23.64 -3.50 -3.47
C VAL A 153 -23.64 -3.26 -1.96
N LEU A 154 -24.80 -3.33 -1.30
CA LEU A 154 -24.85 -3.25 0.17
C LEU A 154 -23.96 -4.35 0.78
N GLY A 155 -23.15 -3.99 1.77
CA GLY A 155 -22.17 -4.90 2.38
C GLY A 155 -20.84 -5.00 1.63
N ALA A 156 -20.69 -4.38 0.46
CA ALA A 156 -19.41 -4.36 -0.26
C ALA A 156 -18.36 -3.58 0.53
N ARG A 157 -17.14 -4.12 0.57
CA ARG A 157 -15.98 -3.41 1.09
C ARG A 157 -15.42 -2.48 0.02
N VAL A 158 -15.24 -1.22 0.36
CA VAL A 158 -14.76 -0.17 -0.55
C VAL A 158 -13.59 0.58 0.08
N MET A 159 -12.77 1.20 -0.75
CA MET A 159 -11.64 2.02 -0.33
C MET A 159 -11.78 3.42 -0.94
N LEU A 160 -11.56 4.46 -0.14
CA LEU A 160 -11.42 5.82 -0.66
C LEU A 160 -10.08 5.95 -1.41
N THR A 161 -10.12 6.51 -2.61
CA THR A 161 -8.91 6.75 -3.44
C THR A 161 -8.41 8.18 -3.35
N GLU A 162 -9.09 9.04 -2.59
CA GLU A 162 -8.74 10.44 -2.38
C GLU A 162 -9.04 10.89 -0.95
N ASN A 163 -8.47 12.05 -0.58
CA ASN A 163 -8.72 12.66 0.72
C ASN A 163 -9.99 13.50 0.67
N VAL A 164 -11.03 13.04 1.38
CA VAL A 164 -12.33 13.73 1.45
C VAL A 164 -12.40 14.63 2.68
N TRP A 165 -12.01 14.10 3.84
CA TRP A 165 -12.01 14.83 5.10
C TRP A 165 -10.94 14.28 6.04
N THR A 166 -9.77 14.93 6.03
CA THR A 166 -8.58 14.48 6.76
C THR A 166 -8.76 14.49 8.27
N ASP A 167 -9.48 15.47 8.81
CA ASP A 167 -9.62 15.67 10.26
C ASP A 167 -10.40 14.55 10.96
N VAL A 168 -11.28 13.87 10.21
CA VAL A 168 -12.09 12.75 10.72
C VAL A 168 -11.64 11.39 10.18
N GLY A 169 -10.51 11.35 9.46
CA GLY A 169 -9.91 10.11 8.95
C GLY A 169 -10.49 9.59 7.64
N LEU A 170 -11.29 10.38 6.90
CA LEU A 170 -11.74 10.03 5.55
C LEU A 170 -10.65 10.41 4.53
N VAL A 171 -9.63 9.56 4.49
CA VAL A 171 -8.41 9.76 3.69
C VAL A 171 -8.24 8.67 2.64
N ASN A 172 -7.38 8.92 1.64
CA ASN A 172 -6.98 7.91 0.67
C ASN A 172 -6.45 6.65 1.39
N GLY A 173 -6.99 5.48 1.03
CA GLY A 173 -6.70 4.20 1.67
C GLY A 173 -7.65 3.81 2.80
N ALA A 174 -8.56 4.70 3.22
CA ALA A 174 -9.58 4.37 4.21
C ALA A 174 -10.54 3.31 3.64
N ILE A 175 -10.70 2.19 4.37
CA ILE A 175 -11.56 1.08 3.96
C ILE A 175 -12.85 1.12 4.78
N GLY A 176 -13.99 1.00 4.10
CA GLY A 176 -15.31 0.96 4.69
C GLY A 176 -16.20 -0.11 4.08
N THR A 177 -17.45 -0.15 4.56
CA THR A 177 -18.50 -1.04 4.05
C THR A 177 -19.71 -0.20 3.66
N ILE A 178 -20.26 -0.43 2.47
CA ILE A 178 -21.49 0.24 2.02
C ILE A 178 -22.66 -0.22 2.88
N ARG A 179 -23.34 0.72 3.54
CA ARG A 179 -24.49 0.42 4.41
C ARG A 179 -25.82 0.85 3.83
N ASP A 180 -25.83 1.81 2.90
CA ASP A 180 -27.05 2.36 2.32
C ASP A 180 -26.78 3.05 0.97
N PHE A 181 -27.83 3.22 0.17
CA PHE A 181 -27.88 4.05 -1.03
C PHE A 181 -29.07 5.00 -0.86
N ALA A 182 -28.80 6.23 -0.39
CA ALA A 182 -29.81 7.27 -0.22
C ALA A 182 -30.29 7.86 -1.56
#